data_AF-A0A7X0TBW4-F1
#
_entry.id   AF-A0A7X0TBW4-F1
#
_cell.length_a   1.000
_cell.length_b   1.000
_cell.length_c   1.000
_cell.angle_alpha   90.00
_cell.angle_beta   90.00
_cell.angle_gamma   90.00
#
_symmetry.space_group_name_H-M   'P 1'
#
loop_
_entity.id
_entity.type
_entity.pdbx_description
1 polymer ?
#
loop_
_entity_poly.entity_id
_entity_poly.type
_entity_poly.pdbx_seq_one_letter_code
_entity_poly.pdbx_strand_id
1 'polypeptide(L)'
;MRKNAFTLPFTIFIAFITILIVTGSASLFKTQMQYEKRIQNYYLALAELNLALVTAKEESSLPTDFNTTYAESSISCHFIKDKSSYDCQITLKNGFALSKIISIEKTTNAK
;
A
#
# COMPACT_ATOMS: atom_id res chain seq x y z
N MET A 1 -16.13 47.37 -39.49
CA MET A 1 -15.30 46.16 -39.24
C MET A 1 -16.10 44.92 -39.62
N ARG A 2 -15.61 44.07 -40.53
CA ARG A 2 -16.26 42.79 -40.87
C ARG A 2 -16.25 41.89 -39.63
N LYS A 3 -17.43 41.50 -39.14
CA LYS A 3 -17.54 40.50 -38.07
C LYS A 3 -17.08 39.15 -38.65
N ASN A 4 -15.93 38.66 -38.20
CA ASN A 4 -15.48 37.30 -38.53
C ASN A 4 -16.41 36.30 -37.84
N ALA A 5 -17.32 35.70 -38.60
CA ALA A 5 -18.24 34.67 -38.10
C ALA A 5 -17.52 33.39 -37.61
N PHE A 6 -16.23 33.25 -37.93
CA PHE A 6 -15.39 32.12 -37.53
C PHE A 6 -14.75 32.28 -36.15
N THR A 7 -14.74 33.47 -35.55
CA THR A 7 -14.04 33.68 -34.26
C THR A 7 -14.73 32.94 -33.11
N LEU A 8 -16.06 33.01 -33.04
CA LEU A 8 -16.86 32.35 -32.00
C LEU A 8 -16.71 30.81 -31.99
N PRO A 9 -16.91 30.08 -33.11
CA PRO A 9 -16.74 28.63 -33.11
C PRO A 9 -15.29 28.22 -32.80
N PHE A 10 -14.30 29.00 -33.23
CA PHE A 10 -12.89 28.71 -32.94
C PHE A 10 -12.56 28.91 -31.45
N THR A 11 -13.10 29.97 -30.82
CA THR A 11 -12.95 30.18 -29.37
C THR A 11 -13.63 29.06 -28.56
N ILE A 12 -14.82 28.63 -28.97
CA ILE A 12 -15.53 27.51 -28.33
C ILE A 12 -14.71 26.21 -28.48
N PHE A 13 -14.17 25.94 -29.67
CA PHE A 13 -13.32 24.78 -29.90
C PHE A 13 -12.08 24.77 -28.98
N ILE A 14 -11.35 25.89 -28.91
CA ILE A 14 -10.20 26.03 -28.01
C ILE A 14 -10.62 25.85 -26.54
N ALA A 15 -11.75 26.43 -26.14
CA ALA A 15 -12.28 26.26 -24.77
C ALA A 15 -12.58 24.78 -24.45
N PHE A 16 -13.17 24.03 -25.37
CA PHE A 16 -13.41 22.60 -25.15
C PHE A 16 -12.12 21.79 -25.08
N ILE A 17 -11.15 22.04 -25.97
CA ILE A 17 -9.86 21.35 -25.94
C ILE A 17 -9.11 21.63 -24.63
N THR A 18 -9.10 22.88 -24.17
CA THR A 18 -8.45 23.24 -22.90
C THR A 18 -9.13 22.59 -21.69
N ILE A 19 -10.46 22.54 -21.65
CA ILE A 19 -11.20 21.83 -20.60
C ILE A 19 -10.86 20.33 -20.60
N LEU A 20 -10.82 19.71 -21.78
CA LEU A 20 -10.47 18.29 -21.91
C LEU A 20 -9.05 18.01 -21.41
N ILE A 21 -8.08 18.85 -21.78
CA ILE A 21 -6.68 18.71 -21.33
C ILE A 21 -6.59 18.83 -19.81
N VAL A 22 -7.15 19.90 -19.22
CA VAL A 22 -7.08 20.13 -17.77
C VAL A 22 -7.74 18.99 -16.99
N THR A 23 -8.91 18.53 -17.45
CA THR A 23 -9.63 17.42 -16.81
C THR A 23 -8.85 16.11 -16.92
N GLY A 24 -8.27 15.83 -18.09
CA GLY A 24 -7.43 14.67 -18.32
C GLY A 24 -6.19 14.66 -17.41
N SER A 25 -5.47 15.78 -17.33
CA SER A 25 -4.31 15.92 -16.45
C SER A 25 -4.69 15.73 -14.98
N ALA A 26 -5.75 16.39 -14.50
CA ALA A 26 -6.19 16.26 -13.11
C ALA A 26 -6.56 14.81 -12.75
N SER A 27 -7.23 14.09 -13.66
CA SER A 27 -7.57 12.68 -13.48
C SER A 27 -6.33 11.80 -13.37
N LEU A 28 -5.33 12.02 -14.23
CA LEU A 28 -4.06 11.28 -14.20
C LEU A 28 -3.30 11.55 -12.90
N PHE A 29 -3.18 12.81 -12.47
CA PHE A 29 -2.52 13.17 -11.21
C PHE A 29 -3.21 12.54 -9.99
N LYS A 30 -4.55 12.60 -9.94
CA LYS A 30 -5.31 11.96 -8.84
C LYS A 30 -5.03 10.47 -8.78
N THR A 31 -4.99 9.81 -9.94
CA THR A 31 -4.70 8.39 -10.07
C THR A 31 -3.29 8.06 -9.60
N GLN A 32 -2.28 8.81 -10.06
CA GLN A 32 -0.88 8.63 -9.63
C GLN A 32 -0.74 8.78 -8.11
N MET A 33 -1.33 9.82 -7.52
CA MET A 33 -1.30 10.05 -6.08
C MET A 33 -1.94 8.90 -5.29
N GLN A 34 -3.04 8.33 -5.79
CA GLN A 34 -3.68 7.16 -5.18
C GLN A 34 -2.78 5.92 -5.24
N TYR A 35 -2.09 5.70 -6.36
CA TYR A 35 -1.13 4.60 -6.49
C TYR A 35 0.06 4.78 -5.54
N GLU A 36 0.65 5.97 -5.46
CA GLU A 36 1.74 6.25 -4.53
C GLU A 36 1.33 6.01 -3.08
N LYS A 37 0.15 6.48 -2.66
CA LYS A 37 -0.37 6.22 -1.31
C LYS A 37 -0.56 4.73 -1.04
N ARG A 38 -1.09 3.97 -1.99
CA ARG A 38 -1.25 2.51 -1.85
C ARG A 38 0.12 1.84 -1.68
N ILE A 39 1.10 2.24 -2.47
CA ILE A 39 2.47 1.71 -2.41
C ILE A 39 3.12 2.04 -1.06
N GLN A 40 3.00 3.29 -0.60
CA GLN A 40 3.51 3.72 0.70
C GLN A 40 2.87 2.91 1.84
N ASN A 41 1.55 2.72 1.82
CA ASN A 41 0.85 1.90 2.82
C ASN A 41 1.30 0.43 2.77
N TYR A 42 1.53 -0.12 1.58
CA TYR A 42 2.04 -1.48 1.43
C TYR A 42 3.42 -1.64 2.06
N TYR A 43 4.35 -0.72 1.77
CA TYR A 43 5.69 -0.76 2.35
C TYR A 43 5.70 -0.50 3.86
N LEU A 44 4.86 0.42 4.34
CA LEU A 44 4.69 0.68 5.77
C LEU A 44 4.19 -0.56 6.50
N ALA A 45 3.11 -1.17 6.00
CA ALA A 45 2.56 -2.41 6.55
C ALA A 45 3.61 -3.55 6.57
N LEU A 46 4.40 -3.68 5.50
CA LEU A 46 5.45 -4.68 5.45
C LEU A 46 6.57 -4.41 6.47
N ALA A 47 6.98 -3.15 6.63
CA ALA A 47 8.02 -2.77 7.58
C ALA A 47 7.58 -3.00 9.02
N GLU A 48 6.37 -2.56 9.39
CA GLU A 48 5.80 -2.78 10.72
C GLU A 48 5.61 -4.26 11.02
N LEU A 49 5.15 -5.06 10.04
CA LEU A 49 5.03 -6.50 10.18
C LEU A 49 6.39 -7.17 10.45
N ASN A 50 7.43 -6.79 9.70
CA ASN A 50 8.77 -7.34 9.89
C ASN A 50 9.34 -6.97 11.27
N LEU A 51 9.16 -5.72 11.71
CA LEU A 51 9.62 -5.26 13.03
C LEU A 51 8.87 -5.98 14.16
N ALA A 52 7.56 -6.18 14.01
CA ALA A 52 6.76 -6.96 14.94
C ALA A 52 7.20 -8.42 15.02
N LEU A 53 7.60 -9.03 13.90
CA LEU A 53 8.14 -10.39 13.88
C LEU A 53 9.50 -10.50 14.57
N VAL A 54 10.38 -9.52 14.37
CA VAL A 54 11.70 -9.48 15.02
C VAL A 54 11.54 -9.32 16.53
N THR A 55 10.72 -8.36 16.97
CA THR A 55 10.42 -8.15 18.41
C THR A 55 9.76 -9.37 19.03
N ALA A 56 8.77 -9.98 18.36
CA ALA A 56 8.14 -11.20 18.85
C ALA A 56 9.13 -12.38 18.94
N LYS A 57 10.10 -12.48 18.03
CA LYS A 57 11.18 -13.49 18.08
C LYS A 57 12.17 -13.27 19.22
N GLU A 58 12.43 -12.03 19.59
CA GLU A 58 13.28 -11.69 20.73
C GLU A 58 12.58 -11.95 22.08
N GLU A 59 11.28 -11.63 22.16
CA GLU A 59 10.49 -11.78 23.39
C GLU A 59 9.99 -13.21 23.62
N SER A 60 9.72 -13.95 22.54
CA SER A 60 9.11 -15.27 22.58
C SER A 60 9.90 -16.26 21.74
N SER A 61 10.33 -17.37 22.35
CA SER A 61 10.87 -18.52 21.62
C SER A 61 9.75 -19.18 20.79
N LEU A 62 9.43 -18.61 19.63
CA LEU A 62 8.18 -18.82 18.88
C LEU A 62 8.05 -20.19 18.17
N PRO A 63 6.98 -20.95 18.49
CA PRO A 63 6.20 -21.66 17.47
C PRO A 63 4.68 -21.69 17.78
N THR A 64 4.09 -20.55 18.15
CA THR A 64 2.64 -20.42 18.37
C THR A 64 2.10 -19.17 17.70
N ASP A 65 0.79 -19.15 17.50
CA ASP A 65 0.07 -17.97 17.06
C ASP A 65 0.36 -16.81 18.01
N PHE A 66 0.47 -15.61 17.45
CA PHE A 66 0.67 -14.42 18.24
C PHE A 66 -0.10 -13.26 17.64
N ASN A 67 -0.66 -12.45 18.54
CA ASN A 67 -1.30 -11.19 18.20
C ASN A 67 -0.50 -10.11 18.91
N THR A 68 -0.09 -9.11 18.14
CA THR A 68 0.66 -7.97 18.68
C THR A 68 0.18 -6.69 18.05
N THR A 69 0.39 -5.60 18.77
CA THR A 69 0.19 -4.25 18.26
C THR A 69 1.54 -3.59 18.14
N TYR A 70 1.92 -3.20 16.93
CA TYR A 70 3.11 -2.41 16.70
C TYR A 70 2.70 -1.00 16.32
N ALA A 71 3.16 0.00 17.08
CA ALA A 71 2.67 1.37 17.00
C ALA A 71 1.13 1.45 17.13
N GLU A 72 0.43 1.77 16.04
CA GLU A 72 -1.04 1.85 15.98
C GLU A 72 -1.65 0.77 15.07
N SER A 73 -0.86 -0.21 14.66
CA SER A 73 -1.24 -1.26 13.72
C SER A 73 -1.45 -2.59 14.44
N SER A 74 -2.55 -3.27 14.12
CA SER A 74 -2.87 -4.58 14.68
C SER A 74 -2.30 -5.68 13.79
N ILE A 75 -1.56 -6.61 14.38
CA ILE A 75 -0.88 -7.70 13.69
C ILE A 75 -1.34 -9.02 14.30
N SER A 76 -1.81 -9.92 13.44
CA SER A 76 -2.27 -11.26 13.81
C SER A 76 -1.51 -12.26 12.95
N CYS A 77 -0.73 -13.15 13.58
CA CYS A 77 0.06 -14.15 12.88
C CYS A 77 -0.32 -15.55 13.36
N HIS A 78 -0.70 -16.40 12.41
CA HIS A 78 -1.04 -17.80 12.63
C HIS A 78 0.09 -18.72 12.16
N PHE A 79 0.55 -19.63 13.01
CA PHE A 79 1.65 -20.52 12.68
C PHE A 79 1.17 -21.75 11.89
N ILE A 80 1.61 -21.86 10.63
CA ILE A 80 1.37 -23.01 9.77
C ILE A 80 2.48 -24.05 10.01
N LYS A 81 2.18 -25.03 10.86
CA LYS A 81 3.10 -26.12 11.24
C LYS A 81 3.68 -26.87 10.03
N ASP A 82 2.85 -27.18 9.04
CA ASP A 82 3.24 -27.99 7.87
C ASP A 82 4.33 -27.34 7.01
N LYS A 83 4.37 -26.01 6.97
CA LYS A 83 5.30 -25.24 6.11
C LYS A 83 6.38 -24.50 6.90
N SER A 84 6.35 -24.57 8.23
CA SER A 84 7.18 -23.71 9.10
C SER A 84 7.07 -22.24 8.68
N SER A 85 5.84 -21.79 8.41
CA SER A 85 5.53 -20.43 7.94
C SER A 85 4.50 -19.79 8.85
N TYR A 86 4.52 -18.47 8.96
CA TYR A 86 3.43 -17.69 9.55
C TYR A 86 2.54 -17.13 8.45
N ASP A 87 1.22 -17.27 8.58
CA ASP A 87 0.26 -16.44 7.86
C ASP A 87 -0.07 -15.23 8.72
N CYS A 88 0.44 -14.06 8.31
CA CYS A 88 0.33 -12.84 9.06
C CYS A 88 -0.60 -11.85 8.35
N GLN A 89 -1.53 -11.30 9.10
CA GLN A 89 -2.38 -10.20 8.70
C GLN A 89 -2.03 -8.96 9.52
N ILE A 90 -1.69 -7.86 8.85
CA ILE A 90 -1.51 -6.55 9.45
C ILE A 90 -2.61 -5.61 8.96
N THR A 91 -3.19 -4.86 9.89
CA THR A 91 -4.12 -3.76 9.59
C THR A 91 -3.54 -2.47 10.14
N LEU A 92 -3.25 -1.53 9.25
CA LEU A 92 -2.79 -0.18 9.58
C LEU A 92 -3.95 0.65 10.14
N LYS A 93 -3.65 1.69 10.91
CA LYS A 93 -4.64 2.65 11.43
C LYS A 93 -5.54 3.29 10.35
N ASN A 94 -5.02 3.46 9.13
CA ASN A 94 -5.79 3.99 8.02
C ASN A 94 -6.74 2.96 7.36
N GLY A 95 -6.86 1.76 7.92
CA GLY A 95 -7.70 0.68 7.43
C GLY A 95 -7.09 -0.15 6.29
N PHE A 96 -5.87 0.14 5.87
CA PHE A 96 -5.16 -0.70 4.90
C PHE A 96 -4.78 -2.04 5.54
N ALA A 97 -5.19 -3.13 4.91
CA ALA A 97 -4.90 -4.49 5.35
C ALA A 97 -3.97 -5.20 4.37
N LEU A 98 -3.00 -5.95 4.90
CA LEU A 98 -2.07 -6.77 4.14
C LEU A 98 -2.00 -8.16 4.78
N SER A 99 -2.20 -9.20 3.98
CA SER A 99 -1.95 -10.60 4.38
C SER A 99 -0.68 -11.08 3.69
N LYS A 100 0.24 -11.70 4.44
CA LYS A 100 1.48 -12.22 3.90
C LYS A 100 1.91 -13.48 4.65
N ILE A 101 2.27 -14.50 3.86
CA ILE A 101 2.91 -15.71 4.38
C ILE A 101 4.42 -15.47 4.47
N ILE A 102 4.99 -15.70 5.65
CA ILE A 102 6.41 -15.49 5.95
C ILE A 102 7.01 -16.82 6.41
N SER A 103 7.97 -17.33 5.67
CA SER A 103 8.70 -18.55 6.04
C SER A 103 9.74 -18.25 7.11
N ILE A 104 9.83 -19.10 8.13
CA ILE A 104 10.93 -19.04 9.09
C ILE A 104 12.11 -19.78 8.46
N GLU A 105 13.12 -19.06 7.99
CA GLU A 105 14.39 -19.71 7.67
C GLU A 105 14.97 -20.29 8.96
N LYS A 106 15.16 -21.62 8.99
CA LYS A 106 16.00 -22.24 10.00
C LYS A 106 17.41 -21.71 9.78
N THR A 107 17.87 -20.81 10.64
CA THR A 107 19.29 -20.50 10.74
C THR A 107 20.02 -21.79 11.14
N THR A 108 20.53 -22.53 10.16
CA THR A 108 21.54 -23.56 10.36
C THR A 108 22.79 -22.84 10.83
N ASN A 109 22.95 -22.72 12.14
CA ASN A 109 24.25 -22.50 12.74
C ASN A 109 25.09 -23.75 12.45
N ALA A 110 25.86 -23.69 11.36
CA ALA A 110 26.98 -24.59 11.14
C ALA A 110 27.97 -24.33 12.26
N LYS A 111 28.17 -25.34 13.10
CA LYS A 111 29.13 -25.36 14.20
C LYS A 111 30.45 -25.93 13.70
#